data_AF-A0A0G9JWH8-F1
#
_entry.id   AF-A0A0G9JWH8-F1
#
_cell.length_a   1.000
_cell.length_b   1.000
_cell.length_c   1.000
_cell.angle_alpha   90.00
_cell.angle_beta   90.00
_cell.angle_gamma   90.00
#
_symmetry.space_group_name_H-M   'P 1'
#
loop_
_entity.id
_entity.type
_entity.pdbx_description
1 polymer ?
#
loop_
_entity_poly.entity_id
_entity_poly.type
_entity_poly.pdbx_seq_one_letter_code
_entity_poly.pdbx_strand_id
1 'polypeptide(L)'
;MKNQITIVNEDMTVSHRVIAEQTDNKEVSVANLINKYISDFEVFGKVHFKNEAIKNTKNRINEIVTYYLNEQQSYLLLTYLRNSEIVRNFKIALVKAFFEIKKQLENKSSNTDIQIELSELRQEIKDLKKQLILKEDENPFKGFYGPNWAFRKRENEYAYSRKDWMLLLNECERTLVSERQNRKYKQLLILGASK
;
A
#
# COMPACT_ATOMS: atom_id res chain seq x y z
N MET A 1 -8.32 -25.73 18.54
CA MET A 1 -9.25 -25.40 17.44
C MET A 1 -8.41 -25.14 16.21
N LYS A 2 -8.66 -25.83 15.09
CA LYS A 2 -7.96 -25.56 13.81
C LYS A 2 -8.33 -24.15 13.36
N ASN A 3 -7.34 -23.36 12.93
CA ASN A 3 -7.53 -21.98 12.43
C ASN A 3 -8.64 -21.92 11.38
N GLN A 4 -9.83 -21.46 11.77
CA GLN A 4 -10.99 -21.22 10.90
C GLN A 4 -11.04 -19.77 10.39
N ILE A 5 -10.05 -18.94 10.77
CA ILE A 5 -9.90 -17.58 10.28
C ILE A 5 -9.18 -17.66 8.93
N THR A 6 -9.83 -17.12 7.90
CA THR A 6 -9.33 -17.04 6.53
C THR A 6 -8.94 -15.61 6.20
N ILE A 7 -7.86 -15.42 5.47
CA ILE A 7 -7.50 -14.08 4.95
C ILE A 7 -8.26 -13.90 3.64
N VAL A 8 -9.13 -12.89 3.58
CA VAL A 8 -9.88 -12.52 2.37
C VAL A 8 -9.63 -11.04 2.14
N ASN A 9 -9.13 -10.68 0.95
CA ASN A 9 -8.80 -9.29 0.59
C ASN A 9 -7.86 -8.60 1.60
N GLU A 10 -6.80 -9.29 2.02
CA GLU A 10 -5.80 -8.81 3.01
C GLU A 10 -6.31 -8.66 4.45
N ASP A 11 -7.62 -8.79 4.68
CA ASP A 11 -8.22 -8.75 6.01
C ASP A 11 -8.44 -10.15 6.59
N MET A 12 -8.23 -10.28 7.90
CA MET A 12 -8.59 -11.47 8.66
C MET A 12 -10.10 -11.56 8.78
N THR A 13 -10.68 -12.60 8.19
CA THR A 13 -12.14 -12.80 8.16
C THR A 13 -12.54 -14.19 8.62
N VAL A 14 -13.78 -14.31 9.11
CA VAL A 14 -14.43 -15.57 9.46
C VAL A 14 -15.72 -15.71 8.68
N SER A 15 -15.97 -16.90 8.13
CA SER A 15 -17.22 -17.17 7.44
C SER A 15 -18.38 -17.33 8.41
N HIS A 16 -19.56 -16.84 8.04
CA HIS A 16 -20.77 -17.02 8.85
C HIS A 16 -21.15 -18.50 9.06
N ARG A 17 -20.76 -19.40 8.13
CA ARG A 17 -20.99 -20.86 8.24
C ARG A 17 -20.21 -21.47 9.39
N VAL A 18 -18.94 -21.08 9.53
CA VAL A 18 -18.11 -21.47 10.68
C VAL A 18 -18.75 -21.01 11.98
N ILE A 19 -19.21 -19.75 12.03
CA ILE A 19 -19.86 -19.22 13.24
C ILE A 19 -21.14 -20.00 13.55
N ALA A 20 -21.95 -20.31 12.54
CA ALA A 20 -23.17 -21.10 12.69
C ALA A 20 -22.87 -22.50 13.25
N GLU A 21 -21.89 -23.21 12.65
CA GLU A 21 -21.45 -24.54 13.09
C GLU A 21 -20.96 -24.53 14.54
N GLN A 22 -20.07 -23.59 14.89
CA GLN A 22 -19.45 -23.53 16.22
C GLN A 22 -20.40 -23.01 17.32
N THR A 23 -21.53 -22.41 16.94
CA THR A 23 -22.53 -21.89 17.89
C THR A 23 -23.82 -22.72 17.93
N ASP A 24 -23.86 -23.85 17.22
CA ASP A 24 -25.03 -24.72 17.07
C ASP A 24 -26.27 -23.95 16.55
N ASN A 25 -26.02 -23.04 15.59
CA ASN A 25 -27.07 -22.28 14.90
C ASN A 25 -27.18 -22.73 13.44
N LYS A 26 -28.38 -22.60 12.87
CA LYS A 26 -28.59 -22.85 11.44
C LYS A 26 -27.89 -21.78 10.61
N GLU A 27 -27.12 -22.18 9.60
CA GLU A 27 -26.42 -21.26 8.68
C GLU A 27 -27.36 -20.19 8.10
N VAL A 28 -28.53 -20.60 7.64
CA VAL A 28 -29.58 -19.71 7.10
C VAL A 28 -30.03 -18.67 8.12
N SER A 29 -30.12 -19.05 9.41
CA SER A 29 -30.52 -18.11 10.47
C SER A 29 -29.46 -17.03 10.67
N VAL A 30 -28.18 -17.43 10.67
CA VAL A 30 -27.06 -16.49 10.84
C VAL A 30 -26.95 -15.57 9.61
N ALA A 31 -27.08 -16.12 8.40
CA ALA A 31 -27.10 -15.32 7.17
C ALA A 31 -28.25 -14.31 7.16
N ASN A 32 -29.44 -14.70 7.61
CA ASN A 32 -30.59 -13.80 7.72
C ASN A 32 -30.37 -12.69 8.75
N LEU A 33 -29.68 -12.97 9.86
CA LEU A 33 -29.31 -11.95 10.83
C LEU A 33 -28.36 -10.90 10.23
N ILE A 34 -27.36 -11.35 9.46
CA ILE A 34 -26.42 -10.46 8.76
C ILE A 34 -27.19 -9.56 7.79
N ASN A 35 -28.06 -10.15 6.96
CA ASN A 35 -28.87 -9.40 6.00
C ASN A 35 -29.82 -8.41 6.66
N LYS A 36 -30.45 -8.81 7.77
CA LYS A 36 -31.41 -7.97 8.51
C LYS A 36 -30.75 -6.71 9.06
N TYR A 37 -29.51 -6.82 9.54
CA TYR A 37 -28.78 -5.73 10.19
C TYR A 37 -27.56 -5.30 9.37
N ILE A 38 -27.62 -5.42 8.04
CA ILE A 38 -26.45 -5.20 7.17
C ILE A 38 -25.85 -3.81 7.35
N SER A 39 -26.69 -2.79 7.56
CA SER A 39 -26.29 -1.42 7.84
C SER A 39 -25.37 -1.30 9.05
N ASP A 40 -25.62 -2.10 10.09
CA ASP A 40 -24.86 -2.04 11.34
C ASP A 40 -23.49 -2.71 11.17
N PHE A 41 -23.42 -3.77 10.36
CA PHE A 41 -22.16 -4.41 9.99
C PHE A 41 -21.31 -3.51 9.09
N GLU A 42 -21.95 -2.75 8.20
CA GLU A 42 -21.27 -1.83 7.28
C GLU A 42 -20.61 -0.63 7.97
N VAL A 43 -21.00 -0.30 9.21
CA VAL A 43 -20.30 0.69 10.05
C VAL A 43 -18.84 0.30 10.29
N PHE A 44 -18.56 -1.01 10.36
CA PHE A 44 -17.22 -1.57 10.57
C PHE A 44 -16.51 -1.96 9.27
N GLY A 45 -16.99 -1.44 8.14
CA GLY A 45 -16.48 -1.73 6.80
C GLY A 45 -17.42 -2.61 5.97
N LYS A 46 -17.16 -2.71 4.67
CA LYS A 46 -18.02 -3.43 3.73
C LYS A 46 -18.09 -4.92 4.06
N VAL A 47 -19.29 -5.50 4.10
CA VAL A 47 -19.45 -6.95 4.28
C VAL A 47 -19.12 -7.67 2.98
N HIS A 48 -18.15 -8.58 3.03
CA HIS A 48 -17.77 -9.39 1.88
C HIS A 48 -18.63 -10.65 1.78
N PHE A 49 -19.00 -11.03 0.56
CA PHE A 49 -19.74 -12.26 0.30
C PHE A 49 -19.30 -12.90 -1.02
N LYS A 50 -19.53 -14.22 -1.12
CA LYS A 50 -19.27 -15.01 -2.32
C LYS A 50 -20.52 -15.81 -2.70
N ASN A 51 -20.91 -15.74 -3.96
CA ASN A 51 -22.01 -16.54 -4.51
C ASN A 51 -21.45 -17.82 -5.11
N GLU A 52 -22.00 -18.96 -4.70
CA GLU A 52 -21.65 -20.28 -5.23
C GLU A 52 -22.87 -20.88 -5.91
N ALA A 53 -22.76 -21.14 -7.21
CA ALA A 53 -23.81 -21.78 -7.99
C ALA A 53 -23.80 -23.29 -7.73
N ILE A 54 -24.91 -23.81 -7.23
CA ILE A 54 -25.13 -25.24 -7.07
C ILE A 54 -26.03 -25.73 -8.18
N LYS A 55 -25.49 -26.64 -9.01
CA LYS A 55 -26.27 -27.38 -9.99
C LYS A 55 -27.00 -28.50 -9.28
N ASN A 56 -28.31 -28.34 -9.10
CA ASN A 56 -29.17 -29.44 -8.67
C ASN A 56 -29.54 -30.33 -9.86
N THR A 57 -29.83 -31.61 -9.58
CA THR A 57 -30.21 -32.67 -10.53
C THR A 57 -31.44 -32.32 -11.40
N LYS A 58 -32.18 -31.25 -11.07
CA LYS A 58 -33.38 -30.77 -11.77
C LYS A 58 -33.17 -29.50 -12.62
N ASN A 59 -31.94 -29.19 -13.04
CA ASN A 59 -31.62 -27.99 -13.85
C ASN A 59 -32.00 -26.64 -13.20
N ARG A 60 -32.27 -26.60 -11.89
CA ARG A 60 -32.39 -25.34 -11.14
C ARG A 60 -31.01 -24.95 -10.62
N ILE A 61 -30.58 -23.74 -10.96
CA ILE A 61 -29.41 -23.11 -10.38
C ILE A 61 -29.88 -22.48 -9.07
N ASN A 62 -29.42 -23.02 -7.95
CA ASN A 62 -29.58 -22.37 -6.66
C ASN A 62 -28.24 -21.71 -6.32
N GLU A 63 -28.25 -20.44 -5.95
CA GLU A 63 -27.07 -19.74 -5.48
C GLU A 63 -27.02 -19.80 -3.95
N ILE A 64 -25.90 -20.24 -3.38
CA ILE A 64 -25.63 -20.10 -1.96
C ILE A 64 -24.68 -18.92 -1.74
N VAL A 65 -25.08 -18.01 -0.87
CA VAL A 65 -24.28 -16.85 -0.49
C VAL A 65 -23.49 -17.18 0.78
N THR A 66 -22.18 -16.94 0.73
CA THR A 66 -21.29 -17.05 1.89
C THR A 66 -20.75 -15.70 2.31
N TYR A 67 -21.17 -15.21 3.48
CA TYR A 67 -20.62 -14.00 4.09
C TYR A 67 -19.30 -14.28 4.81
N TYR A 68 -18.36 -13.34 4.66
CA TYR A 68 -17.07 -13.26 5.33
C TYR A 68 -17.05 -11.97 6.15
N LEU A 69 -16.88 -12.13 7.46
CA LEU A 69 -16.94 -11.04 8.43
C LEU A 69 -15.54 -10.75 8.95
N ASN A 70 -15.17 -9.48 9.04
CA ASN A 70 -13.96 -9.07 9.75
C ASN A 70 -14.11 -9.27 11.27
N GLU A 71 -13.08 -8.94 12.03
CA GLU A 71 -13.06 -9.12 13.49
C GLU A 71 -14.21 -8.39 14.20
N GLN A 72 -14.40 -7.10 13.91
CA GLN A 72 -15.42 -6.27 14.57
C GLN A 72 -16.84 -6.70 14.19
N GLN A 73 -17.07 -6.98 12.91
CA GLN A 73 -18.32 -7.55 12.40
C GLN A 73 -18.62 -8.89 13.08
N SER A 74 -17.62 -9.77 13.24
CA SER A 74 -17.79 -11.06 13.92
C SER A 74 -18.22 -10.87 15.38
N TYR A 75 -17.65 -9.89 16.09
CA TYR A 75 -18.07 -9.58 17.46
C TYR A 75 -19.50 -9.06 17.52
N LEU A 76 -19.89 -8.16 16.61
CA LEU A 76 -21.27 -7.66 16.54
C LEU A 76 -22.25 -8.80 16.29
N LEU A 77 -21.96 -9.71 15.36
CA LEU A 77 -22.81 -10.87 15.08
C LEU A 77 -23.06 -11.70 16.35
N LEU A 78 -22.02 -11.91 17.15
CA LEU A 78 -22.12 -12.67 18.40
C LEU A 78 -22.95 -11.97 19.49
N THR A 79 -23.19 -10.66 19.39
CA THR A 79 -24.14 -9.96 20.28
C THR A 79 -25.60 -10.21 19.91
N TYR A 80 -25.88 -10.54 18.64
CA TYR A 80 -27.23 -10.88 18.19
C TYR A 80 -27.61 -12.34 18.45
N LEU A 81 -26.64 -13.20 18.76
CA LEU A 81 -26.90 -14.59 19.13
C LEU A 81 -27.37 -14.72 20.58
N ARG A 82 -28.25 -15.70 20.82
CA ARG A 82 -28.69 -16.05 22.17
C ARG A 82 -27.49 -16.45 23.02
N ASN A 83 -27.42 -15.93 24.24
CA ASN A 83 -26.32 -16.23 25.15
C ASN A 83 -26.43 -17.65 25.73
N SER A 84 -25.91 -18.65 25.00
CA SER A 84 -25.73 -20.02 25.48
C SER A 84 -24.29 -20.25 25.97
N GLU A 85 -24.05 -21.35 26.69
CA GLU A 85 -22.71 -21.73 27.12
C GLU A 85 -21.79 -21.99 25.91
N ILE A 86 -22.31 -22.64 24.87
CA ILE A 86 -21.61 -22.88 23.60
C ILE A 86 -21.17 -21.55 22.96
N VAL A 87 -22.09 -20.58 22.85
CA VAL A 87 -21.80 -19.26 22.29
C VAL A 87 -20.77 -18.50 23.13
N ARG A 88 -20.79 -18.64 24.46
CA ARG A 88 -19.83 -18.00 25.36
C ARG A 88 -18.42 -18.58 25.18
N ASN A 89 -18.31 -19.90 25.10
CA ASN A 89 -17.03 -20.58 24.84
C ASN A 89 -16.48 -20.20 23.47
N PHE A 90 -17.36 -20.12 22.46
CA PHE A 90 -16.97 -19.66 21.13
C PHE A 90 -16.50 -18.20 21.11
N LYS A 91 -17.18 -17.28 21.81
CA LYS A 91 -16.75 -15.88 21.95
C LYS A 91 -15.31 -15.80 22.47
N ILE A 92 -15.00 -16.54 23.53
CA ILE A 92 -13.65 -16.57 24.12
C ILE A 92 -12.63 -17.10 23.10
N ALA A 93 -12.95 -18.20 22.42
CA ALA A 93 -12.06 -18.80 21.44
C ALA A 93 -11.82 -17.89 20.23
N LEU A 94 -12.86 -17.24 19.71
CA LEU A 94 -12.79 -16.36 18.56
C LEU A 94 -11.97 -15.10 18.87
N VAL A 95 -12.14 -14.49 20.05
CA VAL A 95 -11.31 -13.36 20.49
C VAL A 95 -9.84 -13.76 20.58
N LYS A 96 -9.53 -14.92 21.19
CA LYS A 96 -8.16 -15.42 21.27
C LYS A 96 -7.55 -15.67 19.90
N ALA A 97 -8.31 -16.27 18.98
CA ALA A 97 -7.84 -16.58 17.63
C ALA A 97 -7.47 -15.31 16.84
N PHE A 98 -8.31 -14.27 16.86
CA PHE A 98 -7.98 -12.99 16.22
C PHE A 98 -6.75 -12.32 16.86
N PHE A 99 -6.67 -12.34 18.19
CA PHE A 99 -5.53 -11.78 18.91
C PHE A 99 -4.22 -12.50 18.59
N GLU A 100 -4.23 -13.83 18.54
CA GLU A 100 -3.05 -14.64 18.19
C GLU A 100 -2.57 -14.35 16.77
N ILE A 101 -3.47 -14.26 15.79
CA ILE A 101 -3.08 -13.95 14.40
C ILE A 101 -2.55 -12.52 14.29
N LYS A 102 -3.19 -11.53 14.94
CA LYS A 102 -2.67 -10.15 14.99
C LYS A 102 -1.26 -10.11 15.56
N LYS A 103 -1.03 -10.76 16.70
CA LYS A 103 0.29 -10.85 17.32
C LYS A 103 1.31 -11.54 16.41
N GLN A 104 0.92 -12.59 15.70
CA GLN A 104 1.80 -13.25 14.72
C GLN A 104 2.14 -12.37 13.52
N LEU A 105 1.20 -11.55 13.05
CA LEU A 105 1.43 -10.58 11.98
C LEU A 105 2.34 -9.46 12.45
N GLU A 106 2.09 -8.89 13.63
CA GLU A 106 2.96 -7.87 14.24
C GLU A 106 4.38 -8.38 14.42
N ASN A 107 4.56 -9.60 14.93
CA ASN A 107 5.88 -10.22 15.10
C ASN A 107 6.62 -10.44 13.77
N LYS A 108 5.90 -10.65 12.66
CA LYS A 108 6.51 -10.74 11.32
C LYS A 108 6.88 -9.36 10.77
N SER A 109 6.07 -8.35 11.05
CA SER A 109 6.34 -6.95 10.70
C SER A 109 7.50 -6.35 11.52
N SER A 110 7.67 -6.84 12.75
CA SER A 110 8.80 -6.55 13.63
C SER A 110 10.01 -7.43 13.36
N ASN A 111 10.25 -7.86 12.11
CA ASN A 111 11.62 -8.09 11.66
C ASN A 111 12.33 -6.73 11.65
N THR A 112 12.55 -6.21 12.86
CA THR A 112 13.31 -5.01 13.17
C THR A 112 14.64 -5.07 12.48
N ASP A 113 15.22 -6.26 12.39
CA ASP A 113 16.52 -6.52 11.79
C ASP A 113 16.49 -6.17 10.30
N ILE A 114 15.44 -6.56 9.57
CA ILE A 114 15.29 -6.18 8.15
C ILE A 114 15.09 -4.66 8.01
N GLN A 115 14.31 -4.04 8.90
CA GLN A 115 14.10 -2.58 8.84
C GLN A 115 15.36 -1.79 9.23
N ILE A 116 16.15 -2.31 10.17
CA ILE A 116 17.43 -1.77 10.62
C ILE A 116 18.45 -1.91 9.47
N GLU A 117 18.61 -3.10 8.90
CA GLU A 117 19.48 -3.35 7.73
C GLU A 117 19.09 -2.46 6.54
N LEU A 118 17.79 -2.32 6.26
CA LEU A 118 17.31 -1.42 5.20
C LEU A 118 17.62 0.05 5.50
N SER A 119 17.58 0.46 6.78
CA SER A 119 17.93 1.82 7.18
C SER A 119 19.42 2.09 7.06
N GLU A 120 20.26 1.10 7.40
CA GLU A 120 21.72 1.14 7.30
C GLU A 120 22.15 1.20 5.84
N LEU A 121 21.62 0.30 4.98
CA LEU A 121 21.87 0.32 3.54
C LEU A 121 21.43 1.64 2.89
N ARG A 122 20.33 2.25 3.35
CA ARG A 122 19.90 3.57 2.86
C ARG A 122 20.89 4.67 3.22
N GLN A 123 21.47 4.64 4.41
CA GLN A 123 22.52 5.59 4.81
C GLN A 123 23.79 5.38 4.00
N GLU A 124 24.21 4.12 3.82
CA GLU A 124 25.41 3.79 3.04
C GLU A 124 25.28 4.27 1.58
N ILE A 125 24.13 4.03 0.93
CA ILE A 125 23.87 4.52 -0.42
C ILE A 125 23.93 6.06 -0.48
N LYS A 126 23.44 6.75 0.55
CA LYS A 126 23.47 8.21 0.63
C LYS A 126 24.91 8.73 0.73
N ASP A 127 25.73 8.08 1.54
CA ASP A 127 27.14 8.43 1.71
C ASP A 127 27.95 8.13 0.45
N LEU A 128 27.72 6.98 -0.20
CA LEU A 128 28.34 6.64 -1.49
C LEU A 128 27.96 7.65 -2.57
N LYS A 129 26.69 8.09 -2.64
CA LYS A 129 26.27 9.16 -3.57
C LYS A 129 27.02 10.46 -3.29
N LYS A 130 27.18 10.84 -2.03
CA LYS A 130 27.95 12.05 -1.65
C LYS A 130 29.42 11.93 -2.07
N GLN A 131 30.04 10.76 -1.88
CA GLN A 131 31.42 10.52 -2.31
C GLN A 131 31.57 10.53 -3.82
N LEU A 132 30.59 10.01 -4.58
CA LEU A 132 30.58 10.08 -6.03
C LEU A 132 30.46 11.52 -6.53
N ILE A 133 29.61 12.34 -5.90
CA ILE A 133 29.51 13.78 -6.20
C ILE A 133 30.84 14.52 -5.94
N LEU A 134 31.62 14.07 -4.95
CA LEU A 134 32.95 14.63 -4.66
C LEU A 134 34.06 14.09 -5.58
N LYS A 135 33.84 12.93 -6.22
CA LYS A 135 34.76 12.29 -7.18
C LYS A 135 34.44 12.61 -8.64
N GLU A 136 33.23 13.07 -8.94
CA GLU A 136 32.99 13.83 -10.17
C GLU A 136 33.88 15.06 -10.06
N ASP A 137 35.02 15.03 -10.75
CA ASP A 137 35.91 16.19 -10.89
C ASP A 137 35.02 17.41 -11.10
N GLU A 138 35.01 18.35 -10.14
CA GLU A 138 34.24 19.59 -10.23
C GLU A 138 34.44 20.12 -11.63
N ASN A 139 33.38 20.05 -12.46
CA ASN A 139 33.55 20.36 -13.86
C ASN A 139 34.12 21.78 -13.92
N PRO A 140 35.32 21.99 -14.48
CA PRO A 140 35.96 23.30 -14.44
C PRO A 140 35.13 24.38 -15.14
N PHE A 141 34.13 23.99 -15.94
CA PHE A 141 33.21 24.86 -16.65
C PHE A 141 31.88 25.12 -15.90
N LYS A 142 31.67 24.50 -14.74
CA LYS A 142 30.47 24.67 -13.91
C LYS A 142 30.35 26.12 -13.42
N GLY A 143 29.33 26.83 -13.90
CA GLY A 143 29.10 28.25 -13.58
C GLY A 143 29.74 29.27 -14.55
N PHE A 144 30.50 28.81 -15.55
CA PHE A 144 30.99 29.67 -16.64
C PHE A 144 29.87 30.18 -17.56
N TYR A 145 28.64 29.69 -17.39
CA TYR A 145 27.48 30.11 -18.15
C TYR A 145 26.35 30.46 -17.19
N GLY A 146 26.04 31.76 -17.13
CA GLY A 146 24.85 32.28 -16.45
C GLY A 146 23.84 32.81 -17.47
N PRO A 147 22.63 33.22 -17.03
CA PRO A 147 21.52 33.60 -17.91
C PRO A 147 21.80 34.71 -18.93
N ASN A 148 22.91 35.44 -18.77
CA ASN A 148 23.32 36.56 -19.64
C ASN A 148 24.40 36.14 -20.66
N TRP A 149 24.15 35.04 -21.37
CA TRP A 149 25.07 34.42 -22.34
C TRP A 149 25.44 35.32 -23.54
N ALA A 150 24.65 36.37 -23.79
CA ALA A 150 24.78 37.24 -24.96
C ALA A 150 25.97 38.24 -24.92
N PHE A 151 26.69 38.37 -23.79
CA PHE A 151 27.69 39.44 -23.61
C PHE A 151 29.11 39.00 -23.21
N ARG A 152 29.53 37.75 -23.42
CA ARG A 152 30.91 37.31 -23.10
C ARG A 152 31.80 37.18 -24.34
N LYS A 153 33.02 37.73 -24.26
CA LYS A 153 34.14 37.47 -25.19
C LYS A 153 34.41 35.96 -25.25
N ARG A 154 34.66 35.45 -26.44
CA ARG A 154 34.55 34.02 -26.82
C ARG A 154 35.79 33.16 -26.56
N GLU A 155 36.73 33.63 -25.76
CA GLU A 155 37.98 32.90 -25.52
C GLU A 155 37.91 32.23 -24.15
N ASN A 156 37.59 30.93 -24.14
CA ASN A 156 37.79 30.10 -22.96
C ASN A 156 39.24 29.65 -22.96
N GLU A 157 40.08 30.33 -22.18
CA GLU A 157 41.50 30.02 -22.05
C GLU A 157 41.73 28.56 -21.60
N TYR A 158 40.77 27.94 -20.92
CA TYR A 158 40.93 26.64 -20.27
C TYR A 158 40.52 25.41 -21.11
N ALA A 159 39.98 25.58 -22.33
CA ALA A 159 39.57 24.46 -23.19
C ALA A 159 40.72 24.02 -24.13
N TYR A 160 41.75 23.40 -23.56
CA TYR A 160 43.00 23.09 -24.25
C TYR A 160 42.95 21.79 -25.10
N SER A 161 42.05 20.84 -24.80
CA SER A 161 41.97 19.55 -25.49
C SER A 161 40.57 19.24 -26.06
N ARG A 162 40.49 18.29 -27.00
CA ARG A 162 39.22 17.79 -27.55
C ARG A 162 38.28 17.25 -26.48
N LYS A 163 38.83 16.66 -25.41
CA LYS A 163 38.04 16.14 -24.28
C LYS A 163 37.35 17.27 -23.52
N ASP A 164 38.04 18.40 -23.35
CA ASP A 164 37.53 19.59 -22.66
C ASP A 164 36.39 20.24 -23.46
N TRP A 165 36.54 20.30 -24.79
CA TRP A 165 35.47 20.77 -25.68
C TRP A 165 34.22 19.90 -25.63
N MET A 166 34.36 18.57 -25.55
CA MET A 166 33.23 17.65 -25.43
C MET A 166 32.54 17.76 -24.07
N LEU A 167 33.30 17.93 -22.97
CA LEU A 167 32.76 18.19 -21.64
C LEU A 167 31.97 19.51 -21.60
N LEU A 168 32.51 20.55 -22.22
CA LEU A 168 31.88 21.87 -22.33
C LEU A 168 30.56 21.81 -23.13
N LEU A 169 30.55 21.08 -24.25
CA LEU A 169 29.35 20.91 -25.06
C LEU A 169 28.24 20.17 -24.29
N ASN A 170 28.60 19.13 -23.53
CA ASN A 170 27.66 18.40 -22.66
C ASN A 170 27.08 19.29 -21.54
N GLU A 171 27.85 20.20 -20.94
CA GLU A 171 27.31 21.14 -19.95
C GLU A 171 26.34 22.16 -20.55
N CYS A 172 26.67 22.70 -21.72
CA CYS A 172 25.79 23.57 -22.48
C CYS A 172 24.44 22.89 -22.79
N GLU A 173 24.46 21.61 -23.16
CA GLU A 173 23.22 20.86 -23.38
C GLU A 173 22.43 20.66 -22.08
N ARG A 174 23.07 20.30 -20.96
CA ARG A 174 22.41 20.15 -19.66
C ARG A 174 21.75 21.44 -19.19
N THR A 175 22.42 22.58 -19.34
CA THR A 175 21.89 23.91 -18.98
C THR A 175 20.72 24.32 -19.88
N LEU A 176 20.79 24.08 -21.19
CA LEU A 176 19.67 24.34 -22.10
C LEU A 176 18.45 23.48 -21.77
N VAL A 177 18.64 22.23 -21.39
CA VAL A 177 17.53 21.34 -20.97
C VAL A 177 16.89 21.86 -19.67
N SER A 178 17.69 22.26 -18.68
CA SER A 178 17.16 22.81 -17.43
C SER A 178 16.42 24.13 -17.65
N GLU A 179 16.92 25.01 -18.53
CA GLU A 179 16.23 26.23 -18.92
C GLU A 179 14.91 25.94 -19.67
N ARG A 180 14.89 24.98 -20.59
CA ARG A 180 13.65 24.58 -21.29
C ARG A 180 12.61 24.05 -20.32
N GLN A 181 13.03 23.23 -19.35
CA GLN A 181 12.14 22.73 -18.30
C GLN A 181 11.63 23.88 -17.43
N ASN A 182 12.51 24.78 -16.97
CA ASN A 182 12.11 25.95 -16.19
C ASN A 182 11.17 26.89 -16.95
N ARG A 183 11.38 27.11 -18.26
CA ARG A 183 10.44 27.87 -19.11
C ARG A 183 9.09 27.18 -19.19
N LYS A 184 9.06 25.85 -19.36
CA LYS A 184 7.83 25.06 -19.36
C LYS A 184 7.10 25.14 -18.02
N TYR A 185 7.81 25.00 -16.90
CA TYR A 185 7.25 25.20 -15.55
C TYR A 185 6.72 26.62 -15.34
N LYS A 186 7.45 27.64 -15.80
CA LYS A 186 7.03 29.05 -15.71
C LYS A 186 5.80 29.34 -16.58
N GLN A 187 5.71 28.77 -17.78
CA GLN A 187 4.50 28.84 -18.62
C GLN A 187 3.29 28.15 -17.99
N LEU A 188 3.49 26.97 -17.38
CA LEU A 188 2.44 26.25 -16.66
C LEU A 188 1.94 27.03 -15.42
N LEU A 189 2.83 27.71 -14.70
CA LEU A 189 2.46 28.59 -13.58
C LEU A 189 1.66 29.81 -14.05
N ILE A 190 2.00 30.40 -15.19
CA ILE A 190 1.27 31.54 -15.77
C ILE A 190 -0.12 31.10 -16.25
N LEU A 191 -0.24 29.92 -16.88
CA LEU A 191 -1.52 29.37 -17.35
C LEU A 191 -2.41 28.87 -16.21
N GLY A 192 -1.82 28.41 -15.09
CA GLY A 192 -2.55 27.97 -13.90
C GLY A 192 -2.96 29.09 -12.94
N ALA A 193 -2.46 30.32 -13.13
CA ALA A 193 -2.80 31.48 -12.31
C ALA A 193 -4.02 32.28 -12.85
N SER A 194 -4.63 31.86 -13.95
CA SER A 194 -5.89 32.43 -14.45
C SER A 194 -7.07 31.57 -13.99
N LYS A 195 -7.48 31.75 -12.73
CA LYS A 195 -8.83 31.42 -12.25
C LYS A 195 -9.57 32.71 -11.93
#